data_AF-A0A7Y0EGL7-F1
#
_entry.id   AF-A0A7Y0EGL7-F1
#
_cell.length_a   1.000
_cell.length_b   1.000
_cell.length_c   1.000
_cell.angle_alpha   90.00
_cell.angle_beta   90.00
_cell.angle_gamma   90.00
#
_symmetry.space_group_name_H-M   'P 1'
#
loop_
_entity.id
_entity.type
_entity.pdbx_description
1 polymer ?
#
loop_
_entity_poly.entity_id
_entity_poly.type
_entity_poly.pdbx_seq_one_letter_code
_entity_poly.pdbx_strand_id
1 'polypeptide(L)'
;MSKLANILKMVILLKCRGKMKIRDLAQELEINERMIRKYKDDLEQAGIYLSSTSGINGGYFIENDTSLLSFGVDKEEYKALVMAENELKDNGFIFMKEYNSALDKIAAAMEEKELDKPTTMIISSKPNVDLKSERKKYLDIQTSIVTKNKIKMSYFSLGSGVKERIVSPYSVFRYNGSWYFIGYCDLRNEIREFKISRIKEYEILQEKFERLKTFNLNNYIKSGIGIMCDDEEFKLKIKIKYPMSIKIAERIWIKNQKISYNEDNSIIFEAVTSGMEDIKNWVLGMGINAEVLEPKKLRDLIAEEINNMKNLYK
;
A
#
# COMPACT_ATOMS: atom_id res chain seq x y z
N MET A 1 -15.17 29.70 -23.25
CA MET A 1 -14.95 28.83 -22.06
C MET A 1 -13.93 27.75 -22.37
N SER A 2 -13.19 27.25 -21.38
CA SER A 2 -12.25 26.14 -21.59
C SER A 2 -12.98 24.82 -21.88
N LYS A 3 -12.28 23.84 -22.47
CA LYS A 3 -12.82 22.48 -22.70
C LYS A 3 -13.42 21.88 -21.42
N LEU A 4 -12.67 21.93 -20.32
CA LEU A 4 -13.10 21.42 -19.02
C LEU A 4 -14.36 22.13 -18.49
N ALA A 5 -14.41 23.46 -18.60
CA ALA A 5 -15.57 24.23 -18.16
C ALA A 5 -16.84 23.85 -18.96
N ASN A 6 -16.71 23.63 -20.27
CA ASN A 6 -17.84 23.21 -21.09
C ASN A 6 -18.30 21.79 -20.76
N ILE A 7 -17.38 20.86 -20.49
CA ILE A 7 -17.70 19.48 -20.09
C ILE A 7 -18.45 19.47 -18.75
N LEU A 8 -17.95 20.20 -17.74
CA LEU A 8 -18.63 20.31 -16.44
C LEU A 8 -20.02 20.96 -16.59
N LYS A 9 -20.13 22.02 -17.40
CA LYS A 9 -21.40 22.68 -17.66
C LYS A 9 -22.38 21.76 -18.39
N MET A 10 -21.91 20.93 -19.32
CA MET A 10 -22.73 19.91 -20.00
C MET A 10 -23.32 18.91 -19.00
N VAL A 11 -22.50 18.40 -18.07
CA VAL A 11 -22.96 17.48 -17.01
C VAL A 11 -23.99 18.15 -16.10
N ILE A 12 -23.76 19.40 -15.69
CA ILE A 12 -24.71 20.18 -14.87
C ILE A 12 -26.05 20.35 -15.59
N LEU A 13 -26.03 20.71 -16.88
CA LEU A 13 -27.24 20.89 -17.68
C LEU A 13 -28.06 19.60 -17.76
N LEU A 14 -27.41 18.47 -18.02
CA LEU A 14 -28.07 17.16 -18.11
C LEU A 14 -28.60 16.68 -16.75
N LYS A 15 -27.92 16.96 -15.63
CA LYS A 15 -28.43 16.63 -14.28
C LYS A 15 -29.60 17.52 -13.86
N CYS A 16 -29.56 18.83 -14.15
CA CYS A 16 -30.60 19.76 -13.72
C CYS A 16 -31.86 19.73 -14.60
N ARG A 17 -31.68 19.54 -15.91
CA ARG A 17 -32.76 19.65 -16.91
C ARG A 17 -33.16 18.30 -17.50
N GLY A 18 -32.48 17.23 -17.09
CA GLY A 18 -32.72 15.89 -17.59
C GLY A 18 -32.30 15.75 -19.05
N LYS A 19 -33.17 15.11 -19.84
CA LYS A 19 -32.89 14.80 -21.24
C LYS A 19 -32.89 16.07 -22.10
N MET A 20 -31.81 16.29 -22.83
CA MET A 20 -31.63 17.45 -23.73
C MET A 20 -31.19 17.00 -25.12
N LYS A 21 -31.66 17.69 -26.17
CA LYS A 21 -31.20 17.44 -27.54
C LYS A 21 -29.77 17.93 -27.71
N ILE A 22 -29.03 17.31 -28.64
CA ILE A 22 -27.66 17.73 -28.98
C ILE A 22 -27.63 19.20 -29.42
N ARG A 23 -28.63 19.63 -30.20
CA ARG A 23 -28.78 21.02 -30.64
C ARG A 23 -28.99 21.99 -29.47
N ASP A 24 -29.80 21.61 -28.49
CA ASP A 24 -30.09 22.45 -27.32
C ASP A 24 -28.85 22.57 -26.42
N LEU A 25 -28.12 21.47 -26.23
CA LEU A 25 -26.82 21.46 -25.52
C LEU A 25 -25.79 22.32 -26.24
N ALA A 26 -25.71 22.23 -27.56
CA ALA A 26 -24.81 23.04 -28.38
C ALA A 26 -25.12 24.54 -28.23
N GLN A 27 -26.40 24.90 -28.22
CA GLN A 27 -26.85 26.28 -28.02
C GLN A 27 -26.54 26.81 -26.61
N GLU A 28 -26.85 26.06 -25.55
CA GLU A 28 -26.60 26.45 -24.15
C GLU A 28 -25.12 26.56 -23.78
N LEU A 29 -24.27 25.81 -24.49
CA LEU A 29 -22.82 25.82 -24.32
C LEU A 29 -22.11 26.74 -25.33
N GLU A 30 -22.85 27.37 -26.25
CA GLU A 30 -22.34 28.23 -27.33
C GLU A 30 -21.23 27.57 -28.16
N ILE A 31 -21.45 26.30 -28.51
CA ILE A 31 -20.51 25.47 -29.29
C ILE A 31 -21.26 24.72 -30.39
N ASN A 32 -20.52 24.06 -31.29
CA ASN A 32 -21.14 23.24 -32.32
C ASN A 32 -21.55 21.85 -31.81
N GLU A 33 -22.52 21.23 -32.48
CA GLU A 33 -23.03 19.89 -32.13
C GLU A 33 -21.95 18.78 -32.19
N ARG A 34 -20.94 18.94 -33.05
CA ARG A 34 -19.82 17.98 -33.13
C ARG A 34 -19.02 17.96 -31.82
N MET A 35 -18.87 19.10 -31.16
CA MET A 35 -18.19 19.20 -29.87
C MET A 35 -18.99 18.55 -28.75
N ILE A 36 -20.33 18.58 -28.81
CA ILE A 36 -21.18 17.87 -27.84
C ILE A 36 -20.95 16.36 -27.90
N ARG A 37 -20.85 15.80 -29.11
CA ARG A 37 -20.53 14.37 -29.30
C ARG A 37 -19.12 14.06 -28.79
N LYS A 38 -18.15 14.90 -29.12
CA LYS A 38 -16.77 14.75 -28.62
C LYS A 38 -16.69 14.82 -27.10
N TYR A 39 -17.46 15.70 -26.46
CA TYR A 39 -17.52 15.80 -25.00
C TYR A 39 -18.21 14.61 -24.35
N LYS A 40 -19.22 14.01 -25.00
CA LYS A 40 -19.72 12.70 -24.58
C LYS A 40 -18.59 11.66 -24.60
N ASP A 41 -17.80 11.58 -25.66
CA ASP A 41 -16.69 10.62 -25.73
C ASP A 41 -15.61 10.90 -24.66
N ASP A 42 -15.29 12.17 -24.43
CA ASP A 42 -14.35 12.60 -23.37
C ASP A 42 -14.89 12.26 -21.96
N LEU A 43 -16.20 12.39 -21.75
CA LEU A 43 -16.88 12.03 -20.51
C LEU A 43 -16.86 10.51 -20.31
N GLU A 44 -17.14 9.73 -21.35
CA GLU A 44 -17.11 8.27 -21.29
C GLU A 44 -15.70 7.73 -21.00
N GLN A 45 -14.65 8.35 -21.57
CA GLN A 45 -13.26 8.03 -21.21
C GLN A 45 -12.92 8.35 -19.75
N ALA A 46 -13.65 9.28 -19.13
CA ALA A 46 -13.53 9.61 -17.71
C ALA A 46 -14.46 8.77 -16.82
N GLY A 47 -15.11 7.73 -17.36
CA GLY A 47 -16.09 6.90 -16.66
C GLY A 47 -17.48 7.53 -16.55
N ILE A 48 -17.73 8.66 -17.21
CA ILE A 48 -19.00 9.39 -17.16
C ILE A 48 -19.88 9.02 -18.36
N TYR A 49 -20.73 8.01 -18.19
CA TYR A 49 -21.60 7.54 -19.27
C TYR A 49 -22.86 8.40 -19.42
N LEU A 50 -23.20 8.70 -20.68
CA LEU A 50 -24.42 9.43 -21.07
C LEU A 50 -25.33 8.50 -21.86
N SER A 51 -26.52 8.22 -21.33
CA SER A 51 -27.56 7.50 -22.06
C SER A 51 -28.11 8.36 -23.20
N SER A 52 -28.53 7.71 -24.29
CA SER A 52 -29.10 8.39 -25.44
C SER A 52 -30.35 7.71 -25.96
N THR A 53 -31.33 8.50 -26.38
CA THR A 53 -32.50 7.99 -27.12
C THR A 53 -32.49 8.55 -28.54
N SER A 54 -32.80 7.72 -29.52
CA SER A 54 -32.92 8.10 -30.94
C SER A 54 -34.33 8.61 -31.29
N GLY A 55 -34.44 9.43 -32.34
CA GLY A 55 -35.72 9.93 -32.87
C GLY A 55 -35.98 11.42 -32.60
N ILE A 56 -37.19 11.90 -32.96
CA ILE A 56 -37.58 13.32 -32.91
C ILE A 56 -37.53 13.91 -31.49
N ASN A 57 -37.78 13.07 -30.48
CA ASN A 57 -37.66 13.40 -29.04
C ASN A 57 -36.40 12.77 -28.40
N GLY A 58 -35.42 12.44 -29.24
CA GLY A 58 -34.13 11.90 -28.82
C GLY A 58 -33.25 12.96 -28.14
N GLY A 59 -32.14 12.52 -27.55
CA GLY A 59 -31.24 13.40 -26.81
C GLY A 59 -30.32 12.65 -25.86
N TYR A 60 -29.42 13.38 -25.22
CA TYR A 60 -28.56 12.88 -24.15
C TYR A 60 -29.19 13.14 -22.79
N PHE A 61 -28.98 12.23 -21.86
CA PHE A 61 -29.41 12.36 -20.49
C PHE A 61 -28.45 11.60 -19.59
N ILE A 62 -28.38 12.01 -18.33
CA ILE A 62 -27.77 11.21 -17.27
C ILE A 62 -28.94 10.58 -16.53
N GLU A 63 -28.90 9.27 -16.30
CA GLU A 63 -29.95 8.60 -15.54
C GLU A 63 -30.03 9.18 -14.13
N ASN A 64 -31.27 9.46 -13.71
CA ASN A 64 -31.58 10.12 -12.46
C ASN A 64 -31.41 9.12 -11.30
N ASP A 65 -30.17 8.93 -10.88
CA ASP A 65 -29.90 8.57 -9.50
C ASP A 65 -28.94 9.58 -8.85
N THR A 66 -29.22 9.86 -7.58
CA THR A 66 -28.98 11.13 -6.87
C THR A 66 -27.56 11.30 -6.34
N SER A 67 -26.55 10.93 -7.11
CA SER A 67 -25.16 11.25 -6.79
C SER A 67 -24.34 11.54 -8.04
N LEU A 68 -23.29 12.33 -7.90
CA LEU A 68 -22.22 12.50 -8.89
C LEU A 68 -21.46 11.17 -9.18
N LEU A 69 -21.89 10.04 -8.61
CA LEU A 69 -21.26 8.71 -8.63
C LEU A 69 -22.09 7.65 -9.37
N SER A 70 -23.09 8.05 -10.17
CA SER A 70 -23.89 7.13 -10.99
C SER A 70 -23.13 6.66 -12.25
N PHE A 71 -21.84 6.37 -12.15
CA PHE A 71 -20.99 5.97 -13.28
C PHE A 71 -21.06 4.47 -13.61
N GLY A 72 -21.83 3.70 -12.84
CA GLY A 72 -21.75 2.25 -12.89
C GLY A 72 -20.37 1.77 -12.42
N VAL A 73 -20.27 0.51 -12.08
CA VAL A 73 -18.97 -0.18 -12.00
C VAL A 73 -18.99 -1.15 -13.15
N ASP A 74 -18.02 -1.06 -14.05
CA ASP A 74 -17.95 -1.96 -15.19
C ASP A 74 -17.51 -3.37 -14.75
N LYS A 75 -17.67 -4.34 -15.65
CA LYS A 75 -17.36 -5.75 -15.37
C LYS A 75 -15.89 -5.97 -14.98
N GLU A 76 -14.97 -5.26 -15.62
CA GLU A 76 -13.52 -5.39 -15.37
C GLU A 76 -13.11 -4.70 -14.07
N GLU A 77 -13.71 -3.56 -13.73
CA GLU A 77 -13.54 -2.89 -12.44
C GLU A 77 -14.00 -3.80 -11.28
N TYR A 78 -15.16 -4.44 -11.42
CA TYR A 78 -15.63 -5.38 -10.40
C TYR A 78 -14.76 -6.65 -10.32
N LYS A 79 -14.32 -7.22 -11.45
CA LYS A 79 -13.36 -8.33 -11.46
C LYS A 79 -12.07 -7.98 -10.72
N ALA A 80 -11.54 -6.78 -10.91
CA ALA A 80 -10.34 -6.32 -10.21
C ALA A 80 -10.55 -6.29 -8.69
N LEU A 81 -11.72 -5.84 -8.22
CA LEU A 81 -12.07 -5.89 -6.81
C LEU A 81 -12.21 -7.35 -6.32
N VAL A 82 -12.91 -8.23 -7.04
CA VAL A 82 -13.01 -9.65 -6.65
C VAL A 82 -11.64 -10.33 -6.59
N MET A 83 -10.73 -10.01 -7.52
CA MET A 83 -9.36 -10.52 -7.49
C MET A 83 -8.60 -10.06 -6.24
N ALA A 84 -8.76 -8.79 -5.85
CA ALA A 84 -8.14 -8.24 -4.66
C ALA A 84 -8.69 -8.86 -3.36
N GLU A 85 -9.94 -9.35 -3.33
CA GLU A 85 -10.52 -10.03 -2.16
C GLU A 85 -9.63 -11.19 -1.69
N ASN A 86 -9.17 -12.04 -2.62
CA ASN A 86 -8.32 -13.18 -2.30
C ASN A 86 -6.98 -12.74 -1.67
N GLU A 87 -6.37 -11.68 -2.21
CA GLU A 87 -5.11 -11.13 -1.69
C GLU A 87 -5.28 -10.53 -0.30
N LEU A 88 -6.34 -9.77 -0.10
CA LEU A 88 -6.64 -9.14 1.18
C LEU A 88 -6.95 -10.20 2.25
N LYS A 89 -7.74 -11.22 1.90
CA LYS A 89 -8.12 -12.30 2.80
C LYS A 89 -6.92 -13.12 3.24
N ASP A 90 -6.11 -13.62 2.30
CA ASP A 90 -4.99 -14.51 2.61
C ASP A 90 -3.88 -13.79 3.39
N ASN A 91 -3.69 -12.50 3.14
CA ASN A 91 -2.74 -11.70 3.90
C ASN A 91 -3.30 -11.17 5.24
N GLY A 92 -4.54 -11.50 5.61
CA GLY A 92 -5.17 -11.11 6.88
C GLY A 92 -5.49 -9.62 7.00
N PHE A 93 -6.13 -9.06 5.98
CA PHE A 93 -6.62 -7.69 6.02
C PHE A 93 -7.64 -7.49 7.15
N ILE A 94 -7.42 -6.49 8.00
CA ILE A 94 -8.23 -6.27 9.22
C ILE A 94 -9.61 -5.66 8.93
N PHE A 95 -9.89 -5.21 7.70
CA PHE A 95 -11.15 -4.61 7.28
C PHE A 95 -11.93 -5.46 6.25
N MET A 96 -11.74 -6.78 6.25
CA MET A 96 -12.45 -7.68 5.32
C MET A 96 -13.97 -7.57 5.42
N LYS A 97 -14.52 -7.29 6.60
CA LYS A 97 -15.98 -7.14 6.77
C LYS A 97 -16.51 -5.93 5.97
N GLU A 98 -15.84 -4.79 6.11
CA GLU A 98 -16.19 -3.55 5.41
C GLU A 98 -15.96 -3.70 3.91
N TYR A 99 -14.86 -4.36 3.53
CA TYR A 99 -14.52 -4.65 2.14
C TYR A 99 -15.60 -5.51 1.46
N ASN A 100 -16.00 -6.62 2.08
CA ASN A 100 -17.04 -7.49 1.54
C ASN A 100 -18.40 -6.79 1.48
N SER A 101 -18.74 -5.98 2.49
CA SER A 101 -19.96 -5.17 2.44
C SER A 101 -19.96 -4.14 1.31
N ALA A 102 -18.80 -3.55 0.98
CA ALA A 102 -18.68 -2.65 -0.15
C ALA A 102 -18.81 -3.41 -1.49
N LEU A 103 -18.15 -4.57 -1.61
CA LEU A 103 -18.29 -5.47 -2.75
C LEU A 103 -19.74 -5.88 -3.00
N ASP A 104 -20.47 -6.30 -1.96
CA ASP A 104 -21.88 -6.69 -2.07
C ASP A 104 -22.76 -5.55 -2.59
N LYS A 105 -22.51 -4.31 -2.15
CA LYS A 105 -23.25 -3.12 -2.61
C LYS A 105 -22.95 -2.80 -4.07
N ILE A 106 -21.71 -2.96 -4.50
CA ILE A 106 -21.31 -2.77 -5.90
C ILE A 106 -21.98 -3.85 -6.76
N ALA A 107 -21.91 -5.12 -6.35
CA ALA A 107 -22.53 -6.24 -7.04
C ALA A 107 -24.05 -6.08 -7.19
N ALA A 108 -24.71 -5.50 -6.19
CA ALA A 108 -26.14 -5.22 -6.22
C ALA A 108 -26.52 -4.13 -7.24
N ALA A 109 -25.61 -3.19 -7.50
CA ALA A 109 -25.79 -2.09 -8.44
C ALA A 109 -25.42 -2.44 -9.90
N MET A 110 -24.80 -3.60 -10.15
CA MET A 110 -24.43 -4.05 -11.48
C MET A 110 -25.58 -4.78 -12.19
N GLU A 111 -25.78 -4.45 -13.47
CA GLU A 111 -26.78 -5.11 -14.33
C GLU A 111 -26.33 -6.52 -14.76
N GLU A 112 -25.05 -6.68 -15.10
CA GLU A 112 -24.44 -7.96 -15.49
C GLU A 112 -23.66 -8.56 -14.31
N LYS A 113 -24.17 -9.67 -13.76
CA LYS A 113 -23.63 -10.31 -12.54
C LYS A 113 -22.77 -11.55 -12.83
N GLU A 114 -22.76 -12.03 -14.07
CA GLU A 114 -21.99 -13.19 -14.45
C GLU A 114 -20.52 -12.83 -14.62
N LEU A 115 -19.73 -13.27 -13.65
CA LEU A 115 -18.30 -13.11 -13.65
C LEU A 115 -17.67 -14.47 -13.56
N ASP A 116 -16.81 -14.77 -14.52
CA ASP A 116 -15.83 -15.82 -14.33
C ASP A 116 -14.99 -15.45 -13.11
N LYS A 117 -15.07 -16.27 -12.06
CA LYS A 117 -14.21 -16.07 -10.89
C LYS A 117 -12.77 -16.28 -11.36
N PRO A 118 -11.87 -15.31 -11.15
CA PRO A 118 -10.48 -15.49 -11.52
C PRO A 118 -9.90 -16.70 -10.77
N THR A 119 -9.36 -17.67 -11.51
CA THR A 119 -8.64 -18.82 -10.96
C THR A 119 -7.23 -18.38 -10.55
N THR A 120 -7.14 -17.50 -9.56
CA THR A 120 -5.87 -17.02 -9.02
C THR A 120 -5.70 -17.56 -7.61
N MET A 121 -4.65 -18.37 -7.40
CA MET A 121 -4.23 -18.82 -6.07
C MET A 121 -3.06 -17.97 -5.61
N ILE A 122 -3.15 -17.43 -4.40
CA ILE A 122 -2.08 -16.65 -3.80
C ILE A 122 -1.38 -17.55 -2.78
N ILE A 123 -0.07 -17.76 -3.00
CA ILE A 123 0.77 -18.55 -2.10
C ILE A 123 1.58 -17.57 -1.25
N SER A 124 1.12 -17.32 -0.04
CA SER A 124 1.82 -16.51 0.96
C SER A 124 1.63 -17.08 2.37
N SER A 125 2.53 -16.72 3.29
CA SER A 125 2.34 -17.00 4.71
C SER A 125 1.17 -16.19 5.26
N LYS A 126 0.26 -16.83 5.97
CA LYS A 126 -0.88 -16.17 6.62
C LYS A 126 -0.50 -15.65 8.01
N PRO A 127 -1.04 -14.49 8.44
CA PRO A 127 -0.80 -14.01 9.79
C PRO A 127 -1.46 -14.94 10.81
N ASN A 128 -0.69 -15.35 11.82
CA ASN A 128 -1.19 -16.15 12.95
C ASN A 128 -1.52 -15.22 14.13
N VAL A 129 -2.63 -14.49 14.01
CA VAL A 129 -3.07 -13.48 14.97
C VAL A 129 -4.60 -13.47 15.06
N ASP A 130 -5.13 -13.03 16.20
CA ASP A 130 -6.54 -12.67 16.28
C ASP A 130 -6.76 -11.32 15.58
N LEU A 131 -7.32 -11.39 14.36
CA LEU A 131 -7.61 -10.22 13.52
C LEU A 131 -8.57 -9.23 14.19
N LYS A 132 -9.47 -9.66 15.09
CA LYS A 132 -10.37 -8.74 15.82
C LYS A 132 -9.58 -7.92 16.84
N SER A 133 -8.74 -8.58 17.62
CA SER A 133 -7.84 -7.91 18.57
C SER A 133 -6.86 -6.98 17.85
N GLU A 134 -6.29 -7.44 16.73
CA GLU A 134 -5.35 -6.64 15.93
C GLU A 134 -6.03 -5.40 15.33
N ARG A 135 -7.25 -5.55 14.80
CA ARG A 135 -8.05 -4.42 14.31
C ARG A 135 -8.33 -3.39 15.40
N LYS A 136 -8.71 -3.83 16.62
CA LYS A 136 -8.95 -2.91 17.74
C LYS A 136 -7.69 -2.11 18.08
N LYS A 137 -6.55 -2.79 18.22
CA LYS A 137 -5.25 -2.14 18.49
C LYS A 137 -4.88 -1.15 17.39
N TYR A 138 -5.07 -1.54 16.12
CA TYR A 138 -4.84 -0.67 14.97
C TYR A 138 -5.66 0.63 15.06
N LEU A 139 -6.97 0.52 15.30
CA LEU A 139 -7.87 1.67 15.38
C LEU A 139 -7.50 2.58 16.56
N ASP A 140 -7.24 2.00 17.73
CA ASP A 140 -6.86 2.75 18.93
C ASP A 140 -5.52 3.49 18.74
N ILE A 141 -4.55 2.88 18.06
CA ILE A 141 -3.28 3.52 17.70
C ILE A 141 -3.52 4.66 16.70
N GLN A 142 -4.33 4.44 15.65
CA GLN A 142 -4.69 5.48 14.69
C GLN A 142 -5.35 6.69 15.37
N THR A 143 -6.29 6.45 16.28
CA THR A 143 -6.92 7.50 17.08
C THR A 143 -5.90 8.24 17.93
N SER A 144 -4.95 7.52 18.56
CA SER A 144 -3.88 8.13 19.36
C SER A 144 -2.95 9.01 18.52
N ILE A 145 -2.67 8.63 17.26
CA ILE A 145 -1.89 9.42 16.32
C ILE A 145 -2.60 10.74 15.99
N VAL A 146 -3.91 10.70 15.72
CA VAL A 146 -4.72 11.89 15.38
C VAL A 146 -4.90 12.81 16.58
N THR A 147 -5.22 12.23 17.74
CA THR A 147 -5.45 12.98 18.99
C THR A 147 -4.18 13.39 19.70
N LYS A 148 -3.01 12.97 19.20
CA LYS A 148 -1.67 13.18 19.77
C LYS A 148 -1.52 12.65 21.20
N ASN A 149 -2.19 11.55 21.53
CA ASN A 149 -2.10 10.90 22.83
C ASN A 149 -0.95 9.87 22.85
N LYS A 150 -0.19 9.84 23.94
CA LYS A 150 0.80 8.78 24.17
C LYS A 150 0.12 7.45 24.47
N ILE A 151 0.81 6.35 24.20
CA ILE A 151 0.36 4.99 24.48
C ILE A 151 1.31 4.38 25.49
N LYS A 152 0.77 3.96 26.63
CA LYS A 152 1.45 3.06 27.57
C LYS A 152 1.16 1.62 27.14
N MET A 153 2.18 0.79 27.00
CA MET A 153 2.00 -0.60 26.56
C MET A 153 2.97 -1.58 27.21
N SER A 154 2.46 -2.79 27.44
CA SER A 154 3.25 -3.99 27.74
C SER A 154 3.64 -4.65 26.41
N TYR A 155 4.93 -4.56 26.06
CA TYR A 155 5.43 -4.93 24.73
C TYR A 155 6.42 -6.09 24.79
N PHE A 156 6.15 -7.16 24.04
CA PHE A 156 7.09 -8.29 23.90
C PHE A 156 8.20 -7.97 22.90
N SER A 157 9.43 -7.84 23.39
CA SER A 157 10.64 -7.56 22.59
C SER A 157 11.43 -8.86 22.38
N LEU A 158 11.84 -9.16 21.14
CA LEU A 158 12.47 -10.45 20.77
C LEU A 158 13.74 -10.83 21.56
N GLY A 159 14.50 -9.87 22.09
CA GLY A 159 15.71 -10.14 22.89
C GLY A 159 15.63 -9.79 24.38
N SER A 160 14.53 -9.18 24.84
CA SER A 160 14.45 -8.69 26.23
C SER A 160 13.13 -8.98 26.94
N GLY A 161 12.31 -9.85 26.34
CA GLY A 161 11.03 -10.25 26.90
C GLY A 161 10.02 -9.10 26.95
N VAL A 162 9.07 -9.21 27.87
CA VAL A 162 8.01 -8.21 28.08
C VAL A 162 8.57 -7.03 28.84
N LYS A 163 8.38 -5.82 28.30
CA LYS A 163 8.72 -4.56 28.96
C LYS A 163 7.60 -3.56 28.81
N GLU A 164 7.38 -2.78 29.86
CA GLU A 164 6.51 -1.61 29.81
C GLU A 164 7.20 -0.47 29.05
N ARG A 165 6.44 0.22 28.21
CA ARG A 165 6.92 1.34 27.40
C ARG A 165 5.84 2.40 27.29
N ILE A 166 6.26 3.66 27.35
CA ILE A 166 5.45 4.80 26.92
C ILE A 166 5.98 5.23 25.55
N VAL A 167 5.07 5.36 24.58
CA VAL A 167 5.41 5.66 23.20
C VAL A 167 4.50 6.73 22.63
N SER A 168 5.10 7.65 21.88
CA SER A 168 4.42 8.67 21.09
C SER A 168 4.21 8.15 19.66
N PRO A 169 3.00 7.68 19.28
CA PRO A 169 2.79 7.03 17.99
C PRO A 169 2.75 8.05 16.84
N TYR A 170 3.50 7.80 15.77
CA TYR A 170 3.63 8.74 14.63
C TYR A 170 2.89 8.28 13.38
N SER A 171 2.97 6.99 13.04
CA SER A 171 2.30 6.42 11.87
C SER A 171 2.16 4.91 12.01
N VAL A 172 1.11 4.35 11.39
CA VAL A 172 0.94 2.90 11.21
C VAL A 172 1.32 2.53 9.77
N PHE A 173 1.89 1.35 9.58
CA PHE A 173 2.29 0.82 8.28
C PHE A 173 2.23 -0.71 8.29
N ARG A 174 2.28 -1.33 7.10
CA ARG A 174 2.24 -2.78 6.94
C ARG A 174 3.55 -3.26 6.31
N TYR A 175 4.12 -4.32 6.87
CA TYR A 175 5.35 -4.94 6.38
C TYR A 175 5.30 -6.46 6.57
N ASN A 176 5.66 -7.22 5.53
CA ASN A 176 5.64 -8.69 5.50
C ASN A 176 4.37 -9.28 6.14
N GLY A 177 3.21 -8.82 5.67
CA GLY A 177 1.90 -9.31 6.11
C GLY A 177 1.50 -8.93 7.54
N SER A 178 2.29 -8.11 8.25
CA SER A 178 1.99 -7.72 9.64
C SER A 178 1.87 -6.20 9.78
N TRP A 179 1.06 -5.77 10.75
CA TRP A 179 0.94 -4.35 11.10
C TRP A 179 2.01 -3.91 12.10
N TYR A 180 2.57 -2.75 11.83
CA TYR A 180 3.55 -2.07 12.67
C TYR A 180 3.15 -0.60 12.83
N PHE A 181 3.62 0.03 13.90
CA PHE A 181 3.60 1.48 13.99
C PHE A 181 4.98 2.00 14.37
N ILE A 182 5.31 3.21 13.90
CA ILE A 182 6.51 3.94 14.30
C ILE A 182 6.12 4.90 15.41
N GLY A 183 6.96 5.01 16.43
CA GLY A 183 6.78 6.01 17.49
C GLY A 183 8.06 6.29 18.25
N TYR A 184 8.09 7.45 18.91
CA TYR A 184 9.17 7.82 19.82
C TYR A 184 9.01 7.07 21.14
N CYS A 185 10.03 6.33 21.56
CA CYS A 185 10.01 5.51 22.77
C CYS A 185 10.74 6.20 23.92
N ASP A 186 9.99 6.64 24.93
CA ASP A 186 10.53 7.41 26.06
C ASP A 186 11.57 6.60 26.85
N LEU A 187 11.41 5.27 26.93
CA LEU A 187 12.38 4.39 27.59
C LEU A 187 13.75 4.36 26.89
N ARG A 188 13.77 4.59 25.58
CA ARG A 188 14.98 4.48 24.74
C ARG A 188 15.46 5.81 24.19
N ASN A 189 14.68 6.87 24.33
CA ASN A 189 14.92 8.20 23.78
C ASN A 189 15.17 8.23 22.27
N GLU A 190 14.53 7.33 21.52
CA GLU A 190 14.71 7.20 20.07
C GLU A 190 13.41 6.75 19.38
N ILE A 191 13.36 6.91 18.06
CA ILE A 191 12.24 6.44 17.23
C ILE A 191 12.43 4.94 17.00
N ARG A 192 11.34 4.17 17.14
CA ARG A 192 11.35 2.71 16.92
C ARG A 192 10.07 2.23 16.24
N GLU A 193 10.17 1.07 15.61
CA GLU A 193 9.06 0.32 15.06
C GLU A 193 8.53 -0.69 16.08
N PHE A 194 7.20 -0.80 16.15
CA PHE A 194 6.51 -1.69 17.06
C PHE A 194 5.49 -2.53 16.29
N LYS A 195 5.73 -3.84 16.24
CA LYS A 195 4.76 -4.81 15.71
C LYS A 195 3.48 -4.82 16.57
N ILE A 196 2.33 -4.53 15.99
CA ILE A 196 1.06 -4.42 16.73
C ILE A 196 0.70 -5.73 17.44
N SER A 197 0.94 -6.87 16.79
CA SER A 197 0.65 -8.19 17.38
C SER A 197 1.51 -8.55 18.59
N ARG A 198 2.60 -7.81 18.87
CA ARG A 198 3.45 -7.99 20.07
C ARG A 198 3.02 -7.16 21.27
N ILE A 199 2.03 -6.29 21.11
CA ILE A 199 1.41 -5.56 22.22
C ILE A 199 0.54 -6.54 22.99
N LYS A 200 0.84 -6.75 24.27
CA LYS A 200 0.05 -7.61 25.16
C LYS A 200 -1.13 -6.83 25.73
N GLU A 201 -0.82 -5.72 26.39
CA GLU A 201 -1.77 -4.79 27.01
C GLU A 201 -1.36 -3.35 26.68
N TYR A 202 -2.33 -2.44 26.64
CA TYR A 202 -2.08 -1.04 26.37
C TYR A 202 -3.17 -0.13 26.94
N GLU A 203 -2.78 1.12 27.17
CA GLU A 203 -3.62 2.21 27.64
C GLU A 203 -3.28 3.47 26.84
N ILE A 204 -4.31 4.18 26.36
CA ILE A 204 -4.14 5.49 25.74
C ILE A 204 -4.12 6.52 26.85
N LEU A 205 -3.00 7.23 27.00
CA LEU A 205 -2.82 8.26 28.01
C LEU A 205 -3.46 9.57 27.56
N GLN A 206 -3.85 10.41 28.52
CA GLN A 206 -4.23 11.80 28.25
C GLN A 206 -3.00 12.71 28.00
N GLU A 207 -1.80 12.18 28.25
CA GLU A 207 -0.55 12.87 27.97
C GLU A 207 -0.37 13.08 26.46
N LYS A 208 -0.18 14.34 26.08
CA LYS A 208 0.03 14.73 24.69
C LYS A 208 1.49 14.62 24.29
N PHE A 209 1.75 14.33 23.02
CA PHE A 209 3.08 14.41 22.43
C PHE A 209 3.13 15.42 21.28
N GLU A 210 4.32 15.94 21.03
CA GLU A 210 4.65 16.63 19.79
C GLU A 210 5.55 15.75 18.94
N ARG A 211 5.32 15.77 17.62
CA ARG A 211 6.19 15.04 16.69
C ARG A 211 7.52 15.79 16.57
N LEU A 212 8.62 15.05 16.55
CA LEU A 212 9.92 15.60 16.20
C LEU A 212 9.85 16.21 14.80
N LYS A 213 10.21 17.49 14.67
CA LYS A 213 10.16 18.22 13.39
C LYS A 213 11.02 17.59 12.29
N THR A 214 12.07 16.87 12.70
CA THR A 214 13.00 16.17 11.83
C THR A 214 12.45 14.84 11.29
N PHE A 215 11.35 14.32 11.86
CA PHE A 215 10.83 13.02 11.45
C PHE A 215 10.04 13.11 10.15
N ASN A 216 10.47 12.32 9.17
CA ASN A 216 9.74 12.12 7.91
C ASN A 216 9.56 10.61 7.66
N LEU A 217 8.30 10.15 7.69
CA LEU A 217 7.95 8.73 7.49
C LEU A 217 8.49 8.15 6.18
N ASN A 218 8.41 8.94 5.09
CA ASN A 218 8.86 8.49 3.78
C ASN A 218 10.38 8.32 3.74
N ASN A 219 11.14 9.12 4.48
CA ASN A 219 12.58 8.93 4.57
C ASN A 219 12.89 7.75 5.49
N TYR A 220 12.21 7.67 6.63
CA TYR A 220 12.43 6.64 7.63
C TYR A 220 12.21 5.22 7.09
N ILE A 221 11.16 4.97 6.29
CA ILE A 221 10.88 3.61 5.77
C ILE A 221 11.68 3.29 4.49
N LYS A 222 12.18 4.28 3.74
CA LYS A 222 12.78 4.04 2.41
C LYS A 222 14.27 3.67 2.42
N SER A 223 14.90 3.69 3.58
CA SER A 223 16.35 3.51 3.69
C SER A 223 16.81 2.05 3.83
N GLY A 224 15.91 1.07 3.92
CA GLY A 224 16.25 -0.34 4.17
C GLY A 224 15.54 -1.36 3.27
N ILE A 225 16.07 -2.58 3.18
CA ILE A 225 15.36 -3.75 2.61
C ILE A 225 14.26 -4.25 3.56
N GLY A 226 14.40 -3.96 4.85
CA GLY A 226 13.39 -4.26 5.87
C GLY A 226 12.91 -3.02 6.62
N ILE A 227 12.45 -3.24 7.85
CA ILE A 227 11.84 -2.20 8.69
C ILE A 227 12.76 -1.73 9.79
N MET A 228 13.84 -2.46 10.08
CA MET A 228 14.82 -2.03 11.05
C MET A 228 15.63 -0.90 10.42
N CYS A 229 15.44 0.30 10.95
CA CYS A 229 16.22 1.45 10.54
C CYS A 229 17.18 1.81 11.66
N ASP A 230 18.47 1.61 11.40
CA ASP A 230 19.54 2.16 12.23
C ASP A 230 19.81 3.61 11.79
N ASP A 231 20.30 4.46 12.69
CA ASP A 231 20.59 5.86 12.39
C ASP A 231 21.77 6.04 11.40
N GLU A 232 22.60 5.00 11.21
CA GLU A 232 23.78 5.03 10.35
C GLU A 232 23.53 4.35 9.00
N GLU A 233 23.56 5.14 7.92
CA GLU A 233 23.60 4.62 6.56
C GLU A 233 25.00 4.12 6.18
N PHE A 234 25.05 3.06 5.37
CA PHE A 234 26.29 2.49 4.85
C PHE A 234 26.15 2.16 3.36
N LYS A 235 27.29 2.14 2.67
CA LYS A 235 27.38 1.63 1.30
C LYS A 235 27.32 0.11 1.31
N LEU A 236 26.39 -0.43 0.54
CA LEU A 236 26.20 -1.86 0.35
C LEU A 236 26.67 -2.24 -1.05
N LYS A 237 27.49 -3.29 -1.14
CA LYS A 237 27.92 -3.89 -2.41
C LYS A 237 27.94 -5.40 -2.27
N ILE A 238 27.12 -6.09 -3.07
CA ILE A 238 26.96 -7.54 -3.01
C ILE A 238 27.14 -8.12 -4.42
N LYS A 239 27.97 -9.17 -4.56
CA LYS A 239 27.98 -10.01 -5.75
C LYS A 239 26.93 -11.11 -5.60
N ILE A 240 25.96 -11.17 -6.51
CA ILE A 240 24.87 -12.15 -6.50
C ILE A 240 25.00 -13.05 -7.73
N LYS A 241 25.18 -14.35 -7.51
CA LYS A 241 25.43 -15.36 -8.53
C LYS A 241 24.12 -15.90 -9.13
N TYR A 242 24.22 -16.46 -10.34
CA TYR A 242 23.15 -17.26 -10.93
C TYR A 242 22.83 -18.48 -10.06
N PRO A 243 21.55 -18.88 -9.89
CA PRO A 243 20.35 -18.32 -10.53
C PRO A 243 19.70 -17.16 -9.75
N MET A 244 20.21 -16.81 -8.57
CA MET A 244 19.59 -15.80 -7.71
C MET A 244 19.63 -14.40 -8.32
N SER A 245 20.67 -14.10 -9.10
CA SER A 245 20.84 -12.83 -9.82
C SER A 245 19.60 -12.42 -10.62
N ILE A 246 18.92 -13.37 -11.28
CA ILE A 246 17.69 -13.13 -12.05
C ILE A 246 16.58 -12.64 -11.12
N LYS A 247 16.29 -13.41 -10.06
CA LYS A 247 15.22 -13.09 -9.09
C LYS A 247 15.43 -11.75 -8.39
N ILE A 248 16.68 -11.41 -8.10
CA ILE A 248 17.00 -10.14 -7.44
C ILE A 248 16.88 -8.97 -8.42
N ALA A 249 17.28 -9.15 -9.67
CA ALA A 249 17.18 -8.09 -10.69
C ALA A 249 15.74 -7.75 -11.09
N GLU A 250 14.78 -8.67 -10.92
CA GLU A 250 13.36 -8.47 -11.24
C GLU A 250 12.63 -7.47 -10.31
N ARG A 251 13.26 -7.04 -9.22
CA ARG A 251 12.61 -6.22 -8.18
C ARG A 251 13.42 -4.99 -7.80
N ILE A 252 12.69 -3.96 -7.40
CA ILE A 252 13.24 -2.82 -6.67
C ILE A 252 13.15 -3.15 -5.18
N TRP A 253 14.29 -3.50 -4.59
CA TRP A 253 14.49 -3.77 -3.16
C TRP A 253 14.79 -2.49 -2.39
N ILE A 254 15.64 -1.63 -2.95
CA ILE A 254 16.00 -0.33 -2.38
C ILE A 254 15.87 0.72 -3.48
N LYS A 255 15.27 1.87 -3.17
CA LYS A 255 14.96 2.91 -4.16
C LYS A 255 16.20 3.40 -4.93
N ASN A 256 17.36 3.46 -4.28
CA ASN A 256 18.64 3.92 -4.86
C ASN A 256 19.53 2.76 -5.36
N GLN A 257 18.98 1.55 -5.53
CA GLN A 257 19.77 0.40 -5.96
C GLN A 257 20.33 0.60 -7.38
N LYS A 258 21.53 0.11 -7.61
CA LYS A 258 22.16 -0.01 -8.91
C LYS A 258 22.54 -1.47 -9.14
N ILE A 259 22.28 -1.95 -10.34
CA ILE A 259 22.58 -3.32 -10.74
C ILE A 259 23.51 -3.27 -11.95
N SER A 260 24.68 -3.90 -11.83
CA SER A 260 25.59 -4.13 -12.95
C SER A 260 25.63 -5.61 -13.28
N TYR A 261 25.48 -5.96 -14.56
CA TYR A 261 25.46 -7.34 -15.03
C TYR A 261 26.86 -7.76 -15.48
N ASN A 262 27.24 -8.97 -15.12
CA ASN A 262 28.52 -9.57 -15.50
C ASN A 262 28.31 -10.67 -16.56
N GLU A 263 29.37 -11.03 -17.30
CA GLU A 263 29.33 -12.08 -18.33
C GLU A 263 28.98 -13.48 -17.77
N ASP A 264 29.29 -13.74 -16.49
CA ASP A 264 29.00 -15.00 -15.79
C ASP A 264 27.53 -15.12 -15.31
N ASN A 265 26.63 -14.26 -15.81
CA ASN A 265 25.23 -14.11 -15.36
C ASN A 265 25.08 -13.72 -13.88
N SER A 266 26.16 -13.33 -13.20
CA SER A 266 26.07 -12.69 -11.88
C SER A 266 25.74 -11.21 -12.02
N ILE A 267 25.29 -10.62 -10.93
CA ILE A 267 25.11 -9.17 -10.81
C ILE A 267 25.92 -8.62 -9.64
N ILE A 268 26.32 -7.36 -9.75
CA ILE A 268 26.74 -6.53 -8.63
C ILE A 268 25.55 -5.65 -8.24
N PHE A 269 25.06 -5.83 -7.02
CA PHE A 269 24.02 -5.02 -6.41
C PHE A 269 24.66 -3.98 -5.50
N GLU A 270 24.39 -2.69 -5.76
CA GLU A 270 24.91 -1.56 -5.00
C GLU A 270 23.77 -0.68 -4.47
N ALA A 271 23.86 -0.23 -3.23
CA ALA A 271 22.91 0.72 -2.64
C ALA A 271 23.55 1.50 -1.48
N VAL A 272 22.91 2.57 -1.04
CA VAL A 272 23.16 3.18 0.28
C VAL A 272 21.95 2.91 1.15
N THR A 273 22.15 2.27 2.29
CA THR A 273 21.07 1.71 3.10
C THR A 273 21.42 1.66 4.58
N SER A 274 20.41 1.50 5.44
CA SER A 274 20.52 1.25 6.88
C SER A 274 19.93 -0.13 7.23
N GLY A 275 19.96 -0.51 8.50
CA GLY A 275 19.32 -1.75 8.96
C GLY A 275 20.20 -2.98 8.70
N MET A 276 21.36 -3.00 9.35
CA MET A 276 22.39 -4.02 9.11
C MET A 276 21.85 -5.45 9.28
N GLU A 277 21.00 -5.66 10.28
CA GLU A 277 20.42 -6.96 10.61
C GLU A 277 19.44 -7.45 9.53
N ASP A 278 18.64 -6.56 8.94
CA ASP A 278 17.73 -6.90 7.84
C ASP A 278 18.51 -7.30 6.58
N ILE A 279 19.59 -6.57 6.26
CA ILE A 279 20.48 -6.93 5.14
C ILE A 279 21.17 -8.26 5.41
N LYS A 280 21.67 -8.51 6.62
CA LYS A 280 22.29 -9.79 7.02
C LYS A 280 21.33 -10.95 6.74
N ASN A 281 20.09 -10.85 7.21
CA ASN A 281 19.07 -11.88 7.00
C ASN A 281 18.70 -12.07 5.52
N TRP A 282 18.62 -10.97 4.76
CA TRP A 282 18.37 -11.02 3.33
C TRP A 282 19.47 -11.75 2.56
N VAL A 283 20.74 -11.47 2.87
CA VAL A 283 21.90 -12.15 2.25
C VAL A 283 21.94 -13.63 2.63
N LEU A 284 21.76 -13.95 3.91
CA LEU A 284 21.71 -15.34 4.38
C LEU A 284 20.59 -16.14 3.71
N GLY A 285 19.45 -15.51 3.45
CA GLY A 285 18.33 -16.12 2.72
C GLY A 285 18.67 -16.53 1.28
N MET A 286 19.71 -15.95 0.67
CA MET A 286 20.22 -16.36 -0.65
C MET A 286 21.25 -17.50 -0.58
N GLY A 287 21.73 -17.83 0.61
CA GLY A 287 22.76 -18.83 0.85
C GLY A 287 24.05 -18.53 0.07
N ILE A 288 24.62 -19.56 -0.54
CA ILE A 288 25.90 -19.49 -1.28
C ILE A 288 25.86 -18.57 -2.52
N ASN A 289 24.67 -18.12 -2.93
CA ASN A 289 24.49 -17.30 -4.13
C ASN A 289 24.79 -15.82 -3.89
N ALA A 290 25.04 -15.38 -2.66
CA ALA A 290 25.35 -13.99 -2.36
C ALA A 290 26.69 -13.88 -1.61
N GLU A 291 27.53 -12.94 -2.07
CA GLU A 291 28.77 -12.58 -1.40
C GLU A 291 28.80 -11.07 -1.14
N VAL A 292 28.93 -10.70 0.14
CA VAL A 292 29.10 -9.31 0.54
C VAL A 292 30.52 -8.85 0.24
N LEU A 293 30.63 -7.82 -0.60
CA LEU A 293 31.89 -7.15 -0.92
C LEU A 293 32.10 -5.95 0.02
N GLU A 294 31.05 -5.17 0.28
CA GLU A 294 31.06 -4.05 1.22
C GLU A 294 29.70 -3.94 1.95
N PRO A 295 29.66 -3.52 3.23
CA PRO A 295 30.80 -3.16 4.07
C PRO A 295 31.45 -4.39 4.74
N LYS A 296 32.73 -4.27 5.14
CA LYS A 296 33.46 -5.34 5.85
C LYS A 296 32.72 -5.82 7.10
N LYS A 297 32.14 -4.88 7.88
CA LYS A 297 31.34 -5.20 9.08
C LYS A 297 30.23 -6.21 8.80
N LEU A 298 29.50 -6.06 7.69
CA LEU A 298 28.44 -7.00 7.31
C LEU A 298 29.00 -8.37 6.92
N ARG A 299 30.12 -8.40 6.20
CA ARG A 299 30.82 -9.64 5.84
C ARG A 299 31.26 -10.42 7.08
N ASP A 300 31.81 -9.72 8.07
CA ASP A 300 32.28 -10.32 9.33
C ASP A 300 31.09 -10.89 10.14
N LEU A 301 29.97 -10.16 10.24
CA LEU A 301 28.75 -10.64 10.89
C LEU A 301 28.17 -11.90 10.23
N ILE A 302 28.17 -11.96 8.90
CA ILE A 302 27.70 -13.15 8.15
C ILE A 302 28.65 -14.33 8.37
N ALA A 303 29.96 -14.11 8.38
CA ALA A 303 30.93 -15.18 8.63
C ALA A 303 30.78 -15.77 10.04
N GLU A 304 30.54 -14.93 11.05
CA GLU A 304 30.24 -15.36 12.41
C GLU A 304 28.95 -16.21 12.46
N GLU A 305 27.87 -15.74 11.84
CA GLU A 305 26.59 -16.47 11.77
C GLU A 305 26.77 -17.83 11.09
N ILE A 306 27.49 -17.90 9.96
CA ILE A 306 27.77 -19.15 9.26
C ILE A 306 28.56 -20.14 10.14
N ASN A 307 29.52 -19.66 10.93
CA ASN A 307 30.25 -20.51 11.86
C ASN A 307 29.33 -21.06 12.97
N ASN A 308 28.44 -20.23 13.50
CA ASN A 308 27.45 -20.64 14.49
C ASN A 308 26.48 -21.67 13.90
N MET A 309 25.94 -21.41 12.71
CA MET A 309 25.08 -22.35 11.98
C MET A 309 25.80 -23.67 11.72
N LYS A 310 27.05 -23.64 11.25
CA LYS A 310 27.85 -24.85 11.03
C LYS A 310 27.95 -25.68 12.31
N ASN A 311 28.11 -25.05 13.48
CA ASN A 311 28.18 -25.75 14.76
C ASN A 311 26.85 -26.43 15.16
N LEU A 312 25.70 -25.92 14.71
CA LEU A 312 24.38 -26.51 15.02
C LEU A 312 24.08 -27.78 14.21
N TYR A 313 24.67 -27.92 13.01
CA TYR A 313 24.44 -29.04 12.10
C TYR A 313 25.65 -29.99 11.99
N LYS A 314 26.57 -29.93 12.97
CA LYS A 314 27.73 -30.81 13.07
C LYS A 314 27.35 -32.19 13.61
#